data_AF-A0A806JZI7-F1
#
_entry.id   AF-A0A806JZI7-F1
#
_cell.length_a   1.000
_cell.length_b   1.000
_cell.length_c   1.000
_cell.angle_alpha   90.00
_cell.angle_beta   90.00
_cell.angle_gamma   90.00
#
_symmetry.space_group_name_H-M   'P 1'
#
loop_
_entity.id
_entity.type
_entity.pdbx_description
1 polymer ?
#
loop_
_entity_poly.entity_id
_entity_poly.type
_entity_poly.pdbx_seq_one_letter_code
_entity_poly.pdbx_strand_id
1 'polypeptide(L)'
;MIGRFGAPKMVYSARGNELWQDDVVFQYEKAPPIGAVDFFIYRDRVWQVKVASVNGIAVGEPKQSALTVLGSEAEDRADHLLMKVSDRDWPLMLRVNINNGTGRVASIYIYRIDF
;
A
#
# COMPACT_ATOMS: atom_id res chain seq x y z
N MET A 1 -15.88 -4.35 -3.79
CA MET A 1 -14.85 -4.07 -4.80
C MET A 1 -15.46 -3.97 -6.21
N ILE A 2 -16.15 -5.01 -6.70
CA ILE A 2 -16.74 -5.01 -8.06
C ILE A 2 -17.67 -3.83 -8.34
N GLY A 3 -18.56 -3.49 -7.39
CA GLY A 3 -19.51 -2.39 -7.57
C GLY A 3 -18.89 -1.00 -7.73
N ARG A 4 -17.60 -0.81 -7.42
CA ARG A 4 -16.89 0.47 -7.55
C ARG A 4 -15.80 0.46 -8.61
N PHE A 5 -15.09 -0.67 -8.77
CA PHE A 5 -13.94 -0.77 -9.68
C PHE A 5 -14.20 -1.63 -10.92
N GLY A 6 -15.39 -2.23 -11.05
CA GLY A 6 -15.69 -3.20 -12.10
C GLY A 6 -15.01 -4.55 -11.82
N ALA A 7 -14.82 -5.35 -12.87
CA ALA A 7 -14.07 -6.60 -12.76
C ALA A 7 -12.56 -6.32 -12.56
N PRO A 8 -11.85 -7.14 -11.78
CA PRO A 8 -10.39 -7.04 -11.71
C PRO A 8 -9.79 -7.32 -13.09
N LYS A 9 -8.66 -6.66 -13.39
CA LYS A 9 -7.86 -6.99 -14.58
C LYS A 9 -7.35 -8.43 -14.49
N MET A 10 -6.86 -8.80 -13.31
CA MET A 10 -6.36 -10.15 -13.04
C MET A 10 -6.51 -10.49 -11.56
N VAL A 11 -6.58 -11.80 -11.31
CA VAL A 11 -6.56 -12.38 -9.97
C VAL A 11 -5.44 -13.41 -9.93
N TYR A 12 -4.56 -13.32 -8.93
CA TYR A 12 -3.40 -14.19 -8.79
C TYR A 12 -3.04 -14.41 -7.32
N SER A 13 -2.21 -15.43 -7.04
CA SER A 13 -1.67 -15.65 -5.70
C SER A 13 -0.36 -14.89 -5.50
N ALA A 14 -0.17 -14.28 -4.33
CA ALA A 14 1.07 -13.66 -3.92
C ALA A 14 1.58 -14.32 -2.62
N ARG A 15 2.83 -14.78 -2.66
CA ARG A 15 3.50 -15.34 -1.49
C ARG A 15 3.90 -14.21 -0.54
N GLY A 16 3.47 -14.31 0.71
CA GLY A 16 3.88 -13.42 1.79
C GLY A 16 5.28 -13.74 2.30
N ASN A 17 5.73 -12.98 3.29
CA ASN A 17 7.03 -13.22 3.93
C ASN A 17 7.00 -14.48 4.81
N GLU A 18 5.84 -14.78 5.40
CA GLU A 18 5.66 -15.93 6.25
C GLU A 18 5.20 -17.16 5.46
N LEU A 19 5.61 -18.35 5.92
CA LEU A 19 5.30 -19.60 5.20
C LEU A 19 3.81 -19.92 5.10
N TRP A 20 3.01 -19.38 6.00
CA TRP A 20 1.55 -19.55 6.06
C TRP A 20 0.80 -18.43 5.35
N GLN A 21 1.50 -17.41 4.87
CA GLN A 21 0.91 -16.23 4.25
C GLN A 21 0.90 -16.39 2.74
N ASP A 22 -0.25 -16.81 2.20
CA ASP A 22 -0.55 -16.73 0.78
C ASP A 22 -1.79 -15.85 0.61
N ASP A 23 -1.65 -14.80 -0.19
CA ASP A 23 -2.72 -13.85 -0.47
C ASP A 23 -3.32 -14.09 -1.84
N VAL A 24 -4.63 -13.93 -1.94
CA VAL A 24 -5.28 -13.76 -3.24
C VAL A 24 -5.31 -12.28 -3.56
N VAL A 25 -4.67 -11.89 -4.66
CA VAL A 25 -4.53 -10.50 -5.08
C VAL A 25 -5.47 -10.20 -6.23
N PHE A 26 -6.27 -9.15 -6.06
CA PHE A 26 -7.14 -8.61 -7.10
C PHE A 26 -6.53 -7.30 -7.60
N GLN A 27 -6.06 -7.30 -8.84
CA GLN A 27 -5.44 -6.13 -9.46
C GLN A 27 -6.44 -5.36 -10.32
N TYR A 28 -6.42 -4.03 -10.21
CA TYR A 28 -7.21 -3.10 -11.00
C TYR A 28 -6.30 -2.02 -11.59
N GLU A 29 -6.38 -1.77 -12.90
CA GLU A 29 -5.55 -0.75 -13.57
C GLU A 29 -6.03 0.68 -13.35
N LYS A 30 -7.33 0.86 -13.09
CA LYS A 30 -7.94 2.19 -13.02
C LYS A 30 -8.89 2.29 -11.85
N ALA A 31 -8.37 2.80 -10.74
CA ALA A 31 -9.14 3.25 -9.60
C ALA A 31 -8.98 4.77 -9.47
N PRO A 32 -9.79 5.60 -10.15
CA PRO A 32 -9.76 7.04 -9.93
C PRO A 32 -10.12 7.35 -8.45
N PRO A 33 -9.38 8.23 -7.73
CA PRO A 33 -8.24 9.05 -8.16
C PRO A 33 -6.85 8.43 -7.92
N ILE A 34 -6.76 7.22 -7.36
CA ILE A 34 -5.53 6.58 -6.84
C ILE A 34 -4.67 5.83 -7.89
N GLY A 35 -5.18 5.62 -9.11
CA GLY A 35 -4.46 4.94 -10.20
C GLY A 35 -4.60 3.42 -10.13
N ALA A 36 -3.52 2.67 -10.36
CA ALA A 36 -3.53 1.22 -10.21
C ALA A 36 -3.62 0.82 -8.73
N VAL A 37 -4.39 -0.23 -8.43
CA VAL A 37 -4.59 -0.72 -7.07
C VAL A 37 -4.62 -2.24 -7.03
N ASP A 38 -3.91 -2.83 -6.06
CA ASP A 38 -3.96 -4.26 -5.77
C ASP A 38 -4.56 -4.46 -4.38
N PHE A 39 -5.58 -5.32 -4.27
CA PHE A 39 -6.19 -5.71 -2.99
C PHE A 39 -5.73 -7.12 -2.60
N PHE A 40 -5.12 -7.25 -1.44
CA PHE A 40 -4.64 -8.51 -0.88
C PHE A 40 -5.71 -9.05 0.08
N ILE A 41 -6.23 -10.24 -0.23
CA ILE A 41 -7.31 -10.88 0.50
C ILE A 41 -6.79 -12.12 1.22
N TYR A 42 -7.16 -12.24 2.49
CA TYR A 42 -6.96 -13.45 3.28
C TYR A 42 -8.17 -13.71 4.17
N ARG A 43 -8.51 -15.00 4.29
CA ARG A 43 -9.64 -15.54 5.07
C ARG A 43 -11.04 -14.99 4.78
N ASP A 44 -11.20 -14.10 3.78
CA ASP A 44 -12.44 -13.40 3.34
C ASP A 44 -12.34 -11.86 3.40
N ARG A 45 -11.26 -11.32 3.98
CA ARG A 45 -11.09 -9.89 4.22
C ARG A 45 -9.90 -9.32 3.46
N VAL A 46 -10.05 -8.06 3.01
CA VAL A 46 -8.91 -7.25 2.57
C VAL A 46 -8.12 -6.86 3.80
N TRP A 47 -6.83 -7.18 3.81
CA TRP A 47 -5.94 -6.82 4.91
C TRP A 47 -4.82 -5.87 4.50
N GLN A 48 -4.47 -5.85 3.20
CA GLN A 48 -3.49 -4.96 2.62
C GLN A 48 -3.94 -4.46 1.25
N VAL A 49 -3.60 -3.22 0.95
CA VAL A 49 -3.85 -2.56 -0.34
C VAL A 49 -2.55 -1.95 -0.83
N LYS A 50 -2.17 -2.23 -2.08
CA LYS A 50 -1.09 -1.53 -2.77
C LYS A 50 -1.68 -0.47 -3.67
N VAL A 51 -1.14 0.74 -3.65
CA VAL A 51 -1.61 1.85 -4.48
C VAL A 51 -0.47 2.47 -5.27
N ALA A 52 -0.77 2.97 -6.47
CA ALA A 52 0.20 3.75 -7.25
C ALA A 52 0.49 5.12 -6.64
N SER A 53 -0.49 5.69 -5.93
CA SER A 53 -0.36 6.97 -5.24
C SER A 53 -1.33 7.11 -4.06
N VAL A 54 -0.96 7.95 -3.09
CA VAL A 54 -1.82 8.37 -1.96
C VAL A 54 -1.40 9.74 -1.46
N ASN A 55 -2.36 10.63 -1.21
CA ASN A 55 -2.15 11.94 -0.58
C ASN A 55 -0.98 12.79 -1.16
N GLY A 56 -0.71 12.70 -2.46
CA GLY A 56 0.40 13.43 -3.11
C GLY A 56 1.74 12.70 -3.14
N ILE A 57 1.80 11.47 -2.62
CA ILE A 57 2.95 10.56 -2.76
C ILE A 57 2.65 9.59 -3.90
N ALA A 58 3.56 9.48 -4.86
CA ALA A 58 3.45 8.54 -5.97
C ALA A 58 4.69 7.63 -6.05
N VAL A 59 4.51 6.42 -6.59
CA VAL A 59 5.66 5.54 -6.92
C VAL A 59 6.58 6.27 -7.90
N GLY A 60 7.89 6.21 -7.64
CA GLY A 60 8.93 6.91 -8.40
C GLY A 60 9.33 8.28 -7.85
N GLU A 61 8.55 8.88 -6.94
CA GLU A 61 8.90 10.14 -6.28
C GLU A 61 10.13 9.99 -5.37
N PRO A 62 10.92 11.07 -5.14
CA PRO A 62 12.00 11.06 -4.15
C PRO A 62 11.49 10.78 -2.72
N LYS A 63 12.29 10.10 -1.91
CA LYS A 63 12.03 9.91 -0.46
C LYS A 63 11.72 11.23 0.25
N GLN A 64 12.43 12.29 -0.11
CA GLN A 64 12.25 13.62 0.49
C GLN A 64 10.85 14.18 0.26
N SER A 65 10.27 14.00 -0.94
CA SER A 65 8.89 14.42 -1.23
C SER A 65 7.89 13.69 -0.33
N ALA A 66 8.08 12.38 -0.15
CA ALA A 66 7.24 11.58 0.74
C ALA A 66 7.34 12.05 2.20
N LEU A 67 8.55 12.30 2.71
CA LEU A 67 8.76 12.84 4.05
C LEU A 67 8.08 14.20 4.25
N THR A 68 8.15 15.11 3.26
CA THR A 68 7.47 16.40 3.32
C THR A 68 5.95 16.25 3.42
N VAL A 69 5.37 15.29 2.70
CA VAL A 69 3.93 15.02 2.73
C VAL A 69 3.50 14.37 4.05
N LEU A 70 4.26 13.38 4.54
CA LEU A 70 3.90 12.64 5.75
C LEU A 70 4.16 13.45 7.03
N GLY A 71 5.09 14.41 6.99
CA GLY A 71 5.41 15.26 8.13
C GLY A 71 6.18 14.55 9.24
N SER A 72 6.17 15.15 10.43
CA SER A 72 6.95 14.71 11.59
C SER A 72 6.48 13.41 12.23
N GLU A 73 5.25 12.98 11.96
CA GLU A 73 4.66 11.76 12.51
C GLU A 73 5.11 10.49 11.76
N ALA A 74 5.83 10.65 10.66
CA ALA A 74 6.37 9.54 9.90
C ALA A 74 7.61 8.96 10.59
N GLU A 75 7.58 7.65 10.85
CA GLU A 75 8.77 6.92 11.27
C GLU A 75 9.62 6.58 10.04
N ASP A 76 10.85 7.09 9.98
CA ASP A 76 11.82 6.73 8.96
C ASP A 76 12.66 5.53 9.40
N ARG A 77 12.56 4.40 8.67
CA ARG A 77 13.29 3.15 8.92
C ARG A 77 14.40 2.91 7.89
N ALA A 78 14.85 3.96 7.20
CA ALA A 78 15.79 3.97 6.08
C ALA A 78 15.20 3.42 4.77
N ASP A 79 14.82 2.14 4.75
CA ASP A 79 14.27 1.43 3.58
C ASP A 79 12.76 1.59 3.41
N HIS A 80 12.07 2.13 4.42
CA HIS A 80 10.67 2.49 4.34
C HIS A 80 10.30 3.60 5.33
N LEU A 81 9.16 4.26 5.07
CA LEU A 81 8.50 5.20 5.96
C LEU A 81 7.21 4.56 6.48
N LEU A 82 6.91 4.73 7.77
CA LEU A 82 5.66 4.28 8.39
C LEU A 82 4.87 5.47 8.92
N MET A 83 3.55 5.44 8.75
CA MET A 83 2.66 6.42 9.35
C MET A 83 1.35 5.74 9.75
N LYS A 84 0.93 5.94 10.99
CA LYS A 84 -0.39 5.50 11.43
C LYS A 84 -1.45 6.30 10.66
N VAL A 85 -2.43 5.62 10.10
CA VAL A 85 -3.57 6.28 9.47
C VAL A 85 -4.60 6.52 10.56
N SER A 86 -4.56 7.73 11.15
CA SER A 86 -5.48 8.19 12.18
C SER A 86 -6.93 8.18 11.70
N ASP A 87 -7.88 8.20 12.64
CA ASP A 87 -9.32 8.48 12.42
C ASP A 87 -10.22 7.31 11.97
N ARG A 88 -9.83 6.05 12.20
CA ARG A 88 -10.73 4.90 11.97
C ARG A 88 -10.69 3.88 13.10
N ASP A 89 -11.80 3.14 13.24
CA ASP A 89 -11.97 2.05 14.23
C ASP A 89 -11.01 0.86 14.03
N TRP A 90 -10.13 0.92 13.04
CA TRP A 90 -9.23 -0.17 12.66
C TRP A 90 -7.79 0.35 12.63
N PRO A 91 -6.81 -0.40 13.17
CA PRO A 91 -5.43 0.07 13.26
C PRO A 91 -4.72 -0.06 11.91
N LEU A 92 -4.88 0.96 11.07
CA LEU A 92 -4.30 1.03 9.75
C LEU A 92 -2.92 1.69 9.78
N MET A 93 -2.02 1.13 8.97
CA MET A 93 -0.66 1.63 8.77
C MET A 93 -0.43 1.91 7.29
N LEU A 94 0.10 3.10 7.00
CA LEU A 94 0.68 3.44 5.70
C LEU A 94 2.16 3.07 5.74
N ARG A 95 2.63 2.32 4.74
CA ARG A 95 4.05 2.05 4.49
C ARG A 95 4.44 2.52 3.10
N VAL A 96 5.44 3.38 3.04
CA VAL A 96 6.07 3.84 1.79
C VAL A 96 7.45 3.21 1.70
N ASN A 97 7.61 2.20 0.86
CA ASN A 97 8.90 1.53 0.68
C ASN A 97 9.79 2.37 -0.24
N ILE A 98 11.06 2.48 0.12
CA ILE A 98 12.08 3.23 -0.60
C ILE A 98 13.07 2.25 -1.23
N ASN A 99 13.41 2.46 -2.49
CA ASN A 99 14.52 1.77 -3.11
C ASN A 99 15.82 2.47 -2.68
N ASN A 100 16.62 1.81 -1.83
CA ASN A 100 17.87 2.38 -1.30
C ASN A 100 18.91 2.69 -2.38
N GLY A 101 18.88 2.01 -3.53
CA GLY A 101 19.79 2.27 -4.64
C GLY A 101 19.45 3.54 -5.42
N THR A 102 18.17 3.95 -5.44
CA THR A 102 17.72 5.13 -6.19
C THR A 102 17.21 6.28 -5.32
N GLY A 103 16.96 6.04 -4.03
CA GLY A 103 16.37 7.00 -3.10
C GLY A 103 14.91 7.35 -3.42
N ARG A 104 14.22 6.51 -4.21
CA ARG A 104 12.86 6.76 -4.72
C ARG A 104 11.84 5.79 -4.12
N VAL A 105 10.59 6.24 -4.05
CA VAL A 105 9.45 5.43 -3.64
C VAL A 105 9.29 4.24 -4.59
N ALA A 106 9.42 3.03 -4.06
CA ALA A 106 9.30 1.78 -4.80
C ALA A 106 7.87 1.23 -4.79
N SER A 107 7.18 1.35 -3.65
CA SER A 107 5.80 0.89 -3.48
C SER A 107 5.14 1.55 -2.29
N ILE A 108 3.82 1.62 -2.33
CA ILE A 108 3.00 2.22 -1.27
C ILE A 108 1.94 1.21 -0.86
N TYR A 109 1.84 0.97 0.45
CA TYR A 109 0.89 0.02 1.02
C TYR A 109 0.10 0.65 2.16
N ILE A 110 -1.19 0.35 2.23
CA ILE A 110 -2.03 0.58 3.41
C ILE A 110 -2.49 -0.78 3.91
N TYR A 111 -2.26 -1.08 5.17
CA TYR A 111 -2.56 -2.40 5.72
C TYR A 111 -3.02 -2.33 7.17
N ARG A 112 -3.68 -3.39 7.62
CA ARG A 112 -4.05 -3.62 9.01
C ARG A 112 -2.88 -4.24 9.76
N ILE A 113 -2.55 -3.69 10.94
CA ILE A 113 -1.47 -4.23 11.77
C ILE A 113 -1.92 -5.41 12.66
N ASP A 114 -3.22 -5.64 12.78
CA ASP A 114 -3.86 -6.63 13.64
C ASP A 114 -4.33 -7.87 12.87
N PHE A 115 -3.65 -8.17 11.77
CA PHE A 115 -4.03 -9.22 10.85
C PHE A 115 -3.43 -10.59 11.21
#